data_AF-A0A084Y0T0-F1
#
_entry.id   AF-A0A084Y0T0-F1
#
_cell.length_a   1.000
_cell.length_b   1.000
_cell.length_c   1.000
_cell.angle_alpha   90.00
_cell.angle_beta   90.00
_cell.angle_gamma   90.00
#
_symmetry.space_group_name_H-M   'P 1'
#
loop_
_entity.id
_entity.type
_entity.pdbx_description
1 polymer ?
#
loop_
_entity_poly.entity_id
_entity_poly.type
_entity_poly.pdbx_seq_one_letter_code
_entity_poly.pdbx_strand_id
1 'polypeptide(L)'
;MNPDDLIAAVKEAFGQYPEDVLGPIKMADEGFGWLREIFISIQREVEGENFALRVAKLAAAGAYIAVDLENYCGSEHESMLQRLQEVGGSSVRSKGA
;
A
#
# COMPACT_ATOMS: atom_id res chain seq x y z
N MET A 1 -22.26 -23.82 -4.91
CA MET A 1 -20.92 -23.53 -4.36
C MET A 1 -21.01 -23.73 -2.86
N ASN A 2 -20.14 -24.53 -2.26
CA ASN A 2 -20.13 -24.70 -0.80
C ASN A 2 -19.61 -23.39 -0.18
N PRO A 3 -20.22 -22.89 0.92
CA PRO A 3 -19.65 -21.78 1.71
C PRO A 3 -18.15 -21.91 2.00
N ASP A 4 -17.65 -23.13 2.24
CA ASP A 4 -16.23 -23.36 2.48
C ASP A 4 -15.35 -23.03 1.26
N ASP A 5 -15.84 -23.32 0.04
CA ASP A 5 -15.14 -22.99 -1.21
C ASP A 5 -15.07 -21.47 -1.40
N LEU A 6 -16.12 -20.75 -0.98
CA LEU A 6 -16.17 -19.28 -1.07
C LEU A 6 -15.20 -18.65 -0.07
N ILE A 7 -15.11 -19.20 1.14
CA ILE A 7 -14.16 -18.74 2.17
C ILE A 7 -12.71 -19.02 1.72
N ALA A 8 -12.45 -20.18 1.10
CA ALA A 8 -11.13 -20.50 0.55
C ALA A 8 -10.72 -19.53 -0.56
N ALA A 9 -11.61 -19.23 -1.49
CA ALA A 9 -11.37 -18.27 -2.57
C ALA A 9 -11.09 -16.85 -2.04
N VAL A 10 -11.81 -16.40 -0.99
CA VAL A 10 -11.55 -15.11 -0.35
C VAL A 10 -10.16 -15.08 0.31
N LYS A 11 -9.75 -16.17 0.95
CA LYS A 11 -8.42 -16.29 1.58
C LYS A 11 -7.29 -16.36 0.56
N GLU A 12 -7.50 -17.02 -0.58
CA GLU A 12 -6.54 -17.01 -1.68
C GLU A 12 -6.38 -15.60 -2.28
N ALA A 13 -7.47 -14.84 -2.40
CA ALA A 13 -7.45 -13.49 -2.95
C ALA A 13 -6.79 -12.47 -2.02
N PHE A 14 -7.15 -12.46 -0.74
CA PHE A 14 -6.82 -11.39 0.20
C PHE A 14 -5.82 -11.79 1.30
N GLY A 15 -5.45 -13.06 1.39
CA GLY A 15 -4.57 -13.59 2.42
C GLY A 15 -5.30 -14.47 3.45
N GLN A 16 -4.51 -15.26 4.16
CA GLN A 16 -4.99 -16.27 5.10
C GLN A 16 -5.42 -15.64 6.43
N TYR A 17 -4.82 -14.51 6.78
CA TYR A 17 -5.01 -13.84 8.06
C TYR A 17 -5.41 -12.37 7.89
N PRO A 18 -6.16 -11.78 8.85
CA PRO A 18 -6.51 -10.36 8.79
C PRO A 18 -5.32 -9.43 8.59
N GLU A 19 -4.15 -9.79 9.10
CA GLU A 19 -2.89 -9.06 8.97
C GLU A 19 -2.43 -8.91 7.52
N ASP A 20 -2.77 -9.85 6.64
CA ASP A 20 -2.42 -9.79 5.22
C ASP A 20 -3.13 -8.63 4.50
N VAL A 21 -4.27 -8.18 5.03
CA VAL A 21 -5.02 -7.02 4.54
C VAL A 21 -4.73 -5.76 5.37
N LEU A 22 -4.62 -5.92 6.68
CA LEU A 22 -4.41 -4.80 7.61
C LEU A 22 -2.98 -4.26 7.56
N GLY A 23 -1.99 -5.09 7.23
CA GLY A 23 -0.59 -4.71 7.14
C GLY A 23 -0.36 -3.57 6.14
N PRO A 24 -0.78 -3.72 4.87
CA PRO A 24 -0.67 -2.66 3.88
C PRO A 24 -1.38 -1.37 4.28
N ILE A 25 -2.57 -1.48 4.87
CA ILE A 25 -3.36 -0.32 5.33
C ILE A 25 -2.62 0.42 6.46
N LYS A 26 -2.09 -0.30 7.44
CA LYS A 26 -1.32 0.30 8.55
C LYS A 26 -0.05 0.97 8.04
N MET A 27 0.67 0.34 7.12
CA MET A 27 1.87 0.92 6.53
C MET A 27 1.53 2.23 5.80
N ALA A 28 0.47 2.23 4.99
CA ALA A 28 0.01 3.44 4.32
C ALA A 28 -0.38 4.55 5.30
N ASP A 29 -1.12 4.22 6.37
CA ASP A 29 -1.51 5.17 7.43
C ASP A 29 -0.28 5.80 8.11
N GLU A 30 0.70 4.98 8.51
CA GLU A 30 1.94 5.46 9.10
C GLU A 30 2.71 6.37 8.14
N GLY A 31 2.83 5.97 6.87
CA GLY A 31 3.51 6.75 5.84
C GLY A 31 2.87 8.12 5.58
N PHE A 32 1.54 8.17 5.45
CA PHE A 32 0.81 9.44 5.32
C PHE A 32 0.92 10.29 6.59
N GLY A 33 0.97 9.68 7.77
CA GLY A 33 1.26 10.35 9.04
C GLY A 33 2.61 11.05 9.02
N TRP A 34 3.68 10.38 8.58
CA TRP A 34 5.00 10.98 8.45
C TRP A 34 5.04 12.14 7.44
N LEU A 35 4.43 11.96 6.26
CA LEU A 35 4.35 13.02 5.25
C LEU A 35 3.64 14.27 5.78
N ARG A 36 2.53 14.07 6.52
CA ARG A 36 1.79 15.16 7.16
C ARG A 36 2.67 15.95 8.13
N GLU A 37 3.41 15.26 9.00
CA GLU A 37 4.31 15.94 9.95
C GLU A 37 5.47 16.67 9.25
N ILE A 38 5.97 16.14 8.14
CA ILE A 38 6.98 16.81 7.30
C ILE A 38 6.41 18.10 6.71
N PHE A 39 5.19 18.08 6.16
CA PHE A 39 4.57 19.28 5.60
C PHE A 39 4.28 20.35 6.66
N ILE A 40 3.78 19.94 7.84
CA ILE A 40 3.59 20.86 8.97
C ILE A 40 4.93 21.44 9.43
N SER A 41 5.98 20.63 9.46
CA SER A 41 7.31 21.09 9.82
C SER A 41 7.82 22.11 8.80
N ILE A 42 7.71 21.85 7.51
CA ILE A 42 8.07 22.80 6.44
C ILE A 42 7.33 24.12 6.61
N GLN A 43 6.02 24.07 6.85
CA GLN A 43 5.21 25.27 7.08
C GLN A 43 5.76 26.10 8.24
N ARG A 44 6.04 25.45 9.39
CA ARG A 44 6.60 26.12 10.57
C ARG A 44 8.00 26.71 10.32
N GLU A 45 8.84 26.03 9.53
CA GLU A 45 10.15 26.55 9.14
C GLU A 45 10.02 27.83 8.30
N VAL A 46 9.08 27.87 7.36
CA VAL A 46 8.84 29.05 6.52
C VAL A 46 8.27 30.22 7.34
N GLU A 47 7.30 29.95 8.22
CA GLU A 47 6.67 30.97 9.08
C GLU A 47 7.66 31.54 10.13
N GLY A 48 8.60 30.72 10.61
CA GLY A 48 9.64 31.13 11.55
C GLY A 48 10.85 31.80 10.91
N GLU A 49 10.77 32.21 9.63
CA GLU A 49 11.88 32.76 8.83
C GLU A 49 13.13 31.86 8.83
N ASN A 50 12.93 30.55 8.95
CA ASN A 50 14.02 29.59 9.07
C ASN A 50 14.66 29.28 7.71
N PHE A 51 15.92 28.87 7.75
CA PHE A 51 16.79 28.78 6.57
C PHE A 51 16.26 27.80 5.51
N ALA A 52 16.32 28.20 4.24
CA ALA A 52 15.99 27.40 3.06
C ALA A 52 16.63 25.99 3.07
N LEU A 53 17.79 25.82 3.72
CA LEU A 53 18.46 24.53 3.88
C LEU A 53 17.64 23.52 4.72
N ARG A 54 16.94 23.97 5.78
CA ARG A 54 16.11 23.08 6.61
C ARG A 54 14.86 22.64 5.85
N VAL A 55 14.22 23.56 5.14
CA VAL A 55 13.09 23.26 4.25
C VAL A 55 13.50 22.24 3.19
N ALA A 56 14.66 22.44 2.55
CA ALA A 56 15.16 21.50 1.54
C ALA A 56 15.41 20.09 2.12
N LYS A 57 15.94 19.98 3.33
CA LYS A 57 16.13 18.68 4.01
C LYS A 57 14.80 17.99 4.32
N LEU A 58 13.83 18.72 4.82
CA LEU A 58 12.48 18.20 5.10
C LEU A 58 11.79 17.74 3.81
N ALA A 59 11.88 18.54 2.74
CA ALA A 59 11.31 18.18 1.45
C ALA A 59 11.97 16.92 0.87
N ALA A 60 13.30 16.78 0.98
CA ALA A 60 14.01 15.58 0.56
C ALA A 60 13.58 14.33 1.36
N ALA A 61 13.41 14.47 2.69
CA ALA A 61 12.88 13.38 3.52
C ALA A 61 11.45 12.99 3.12
N GLY A 62 10.59 13.98 2.83
CA GLY A 62 9.23 13.72 2.35
C GLY A 62 9.21 13.01 1.01
N ALA A 63 10.06 13.42 0.06
CA ALA A 63 10.20 12.76 -1.24
C ALA A 63 10.64 11.29 -1.09
N TYR A 64 11.60 11.02 -0.18
CA TYR A 64 12.06 9.66 0.11
C TYR A 64 10.89 8.77 0.59
N ILE A 65 10.13 9.24 1.59
CA ILE A 65 8.98 8.48 2.12
C ILE A 65 7.90 8.26 1.05
N ALA A 66 7.62 9.29 0.24
CA ALA A 66 6.61 9.19 -0.82
C ALA A 66 6.98 8.12 -1.85
N VAL A 67 8.25 8.02 -2.25
CA VAL A 67 8.72 6.99 -3.18
C VAL A 67 8.58 5.60 -2.59
N ASP A 68 8.98 5.42 -1.33
CA ASP A 68 8.85 4.11 -0.65
C ASP A 68 7.38 3.68 -0.53
N LEU A 69 6.48 4.64 -0.21
CA LEU A 69 5.05 4.39 -0.17
C LEU A 69 4.46 4.04 -1.54
N GLU A 70 4.85 4.76 -2.59
CA GLU A 70 4.40 4.48 -3.96
C GLU A 70 4.81 3.07 -4.38
N ASN A 71 6.08 2.72 -4.18
CA ASN A 71 6.62 1.41 -4.53
C ASN A 71 5.90 0.27 -3.79
N TYR A 72 5.71 0.42 -2.48
CA TYR A 72 5.01 -0.59 -1.72
C TYR A 72 3.54 -0.70 -2.12
N CYS A 73 2.81 0.42 -2.17
CA CYS A 73 1.38 0.40 -2.53
C CYS A 73 1.17 -0.15 -3.94
N GLY A 74 2.07 0.17 -4.87
CA GLY A 74 2.09 -0.38 -6.23
C GLY A 74 2.27 -1.89 -6.22
N SER A 75 3.29 -2.39 -5.49
CA SER A 75 3.56 -3.82 -5.34
C SER A 75 2.37 -4.58 -4.73
N GLU A 76 1.77 -4.06 -3.66
CA GLU A 76 0.61 -4.68 -3.02
C GLU A 76 -0.62 -4.69 -3.94
N HIS A 77 -0.85 -3.60 -4.68
CA HIS A 77 -1.94 -3.53 -5.65
C HIS A 77 -1.75 -4.54 -6.79
N GLU A 78 -0.54 -4.63 -7.37
CA GLU A 78 -0.22 -5.60 -8.41
C GLU A 78 -0.39 -7.05 -7.92
N SER A 79 0.13 -7.36 -6.72
CA SER A 79 -0.01 -8.69 -6.13
C SER A 79 -1.47 -9.06 -5.88
N MET A 80 -2.27 -8.13 -5.33
CA MET A 80 -3.69 -8.36 -5.08
C MET A 80 -4.47 -8.52 -6.40
N LEU A 81 -4.17 -7.71 -7.42
CA LEU A 81 -4.79 -7.83 -8.74
C LEU A 81 -4.50 -9.20 -9.37
N GLN A 82 -3.26 -9.67 -9.29
CA GLN A 82 -2.87 -10.99 -9.78
C GLN A 82 -3.66 -12.10 -9.07
N ARG A 83 -3.74 -12.09 -7.74
CA ARG A 83 -4.50 -13.09 -6.96
C ARG A 83 -5.99 -13.07 -7.32
N LEU A 84 -6.59 -11.89 -7.49
CA LEU A 84 -7.97 -11.76 -7.93
C LEU A 84 -8.21 -12.33 -9.34
N GLN A 85 -7.26 -12.15 -10.26
CA GLN A 85 -7.32 -12.74 -11.60
C GLN A 85 -7.20 -14.27 -11.55
N GLU A 86 -6.36 -14.83 -10.68
CA GLU A 86 -6.19 -16.28 -10.52
C GLU A 86 -7.43 -16.94 -9.93
N VAL A 87 -8.03 -16.32 -8.90
CA VAL A 87 -9.27 -16.79 -8.26
C VAL A 87 -10.48 -16.66 -9.21
N GLY A 88 -10.55 -15.58 -10.00
CA GLY A 88 -11.62 -15.36 -10.98
C GLY A 88 -11.45 -16.10 -12.32
N GLY A 89 -10.22 -16.48 -12.67
CA GLY A 89 -9.84 -17.03 -13.97
C GLY A 89 -9.83 -18.56 -14.08
N SER A 90 -10.01 -19.27 -12.98
CA SER A 90 -9.94 -20.74 -12.94
C SER A 90 -11.25 -21.41 -13.40
N SER A 91 -11.67 -21.12 -14.63
CA SER A 91 -12.63 -21.93 -15.39
C SER A 91 -12.44 -21.77 -16.91
N VAL A 92 -11.24 -22.06 -17.42
CA VAL A 92 -11.09 -22.49 -18.82
C VAL A 92 -10.56 -23.92 -18.83
N ARG A 93 -11.53 -24.85 -18.90
CA ARG A 93 -11.45 -26.27 -19.24
C ARG A 93 -10.05 -26.85 -19.51
N SER A 94 -9.58 -27.66 -18.58
CA SER A 94 -9.14 -29.00 -18.95
C SER A 94 -10.38 -29.85 -19.26
N LYS A 95 -10.58 -30.23 -20.52
CA LYS A 95 -11.34 -31.43 -20.95
C LYS A 95 -11.31 -31.59 -22.47
N GLY A 96 -10.81 -32.75 -22.90
CA GLY A 96 -10.66 -33.21 -24.29
C GLY A 96 -9.18 -33.43 -24.59
N ALA A 97 -8.55 -34.55 -24.23
CA ALA A 97 -8.73 -35.90 -24.80
C ALA A 97 -8.52 -35.91 -26.32
#